data_AF-A0AAC9R3Z5-F1
#
_entry.id   AF-A0AAC9R3Z5-F1
#
_cell.length_a   1.000
_cell.length_b   1.000
_cell.length_c   1.000
_cell.angle_alpha   90.00
_cell.angle_beta   90.00
_cell.angle_gamma   90.00
#
_symmetry.space_group_name_H-M   'P 1'
#
loop_
_entity.id
_entity.type
_entity.pdbx_description
1 polymer ?
#
loop_
_entity_poly.entity_id
_entity_poly.type
_entity_poly.pdbx_seq_one_letter_code
_entity_poly.pdbx_strand_id
1 'polypeptide(L)'
;MSSIPKNEQNQKQVQILNELSKRKVVEHNSLITSIAKMDKTPLKMFELAVSCIDTEEPPKDHTVYLSKEELFTFFKVSDNDKHSRFKEAVEKMQKQAFFKIKEKKEHGFEFENIVPIPYVKWTDYHDEVTIRFSPEIMPYLINLKKNFTQHALSDISELNSKHSIILYRWLSMNYNQYEHYSYKGGRREEQVEAYRNPSISIRELREMNDIVNEYKLFADLEKWILKKPLEEINDHTSFTVTYDKVKKGRSIDSIVFHITKKRRADDNSYKLEDKVYQEDKARKTETEDMLTVQALKSPYTKLLMEHFLLSYLDLTDTKILSGLQAHVYPLYDELKDLRGLNGVKDHLSYVRAKREDYSKKNITKYLKKAIEQYLSTVKRQDL
;
A
#
# COMPACT_ATOMS: atom_id res chain seq x y z
N MET A 1 -17.62 4.93 40.84
CA MET A 1 -17.05 5.54 39.62
C MET A 1 -15.55 5.53 39.78
N SER A 2 -14.84 4.61 39.09
CA SER A 2 -13.39 4.63 39.07
C SER A 2 -12.96 5.66 38.02
N SER A 3 -12.44 6.80 38.47
CA SER A 3 -11.91 7.83 37.58
C SER A 3 -10.60 7.31 36.97
N ILE A 4 -10.67 6.82 35.73
CA ILE A 4 -9.47 6.52 34.95
C ILE A 4 -8.70 7.84 34.78
N PRO A 5 -7.43 7.93 35.22
CA PRO A 5 -6.67 9.17 35.11
C PRO A 5 -6.52 9.59 33.64
N LYS A 6 -6.56 10.90 33.38
CA LYS A 6 -6.51 11.52 32.04
C LYS A 6 -5.35 11.02 31.16
N ASN A 7 -4.26 10.58 31.80
CA ASN A 7 -3.09 10.01 31.13
C ASN A 7 -3.36 8.60 30.58
N GLU A 8 -4.11 7.76 31.29
CA GLU A 8 -4.52 6.43 30.84
C GLU A 8 -5.56 6.51 29.71
N GLN A 9 -6.46 7.49 29.74
CA GLN A 9 -7.40 7.74 28.63
C GLN A 9 -6.67 8.14 27.34
N ASN A 10 -5.69 9.04 27.43
CA ASN A 10 -4.88 9.44 26.28
C ASN A 10 -4.05 8.26 25.73
N GLN A 11 -3.48 7.42 26.60
CA GLN A 11 -2.75 6.22 26.19
C GLN A 11 -3.63 5.20 25.47
N LYS A 12 -4.84 4.94 25.99
CA LYS A 12 -5.83 4.06 25.34
C LYS A 12 -6.26 4.59 23.98
N GLN A 13 -6.53 5.89 23.87
CA GLN A 13 -6.90 6.51 22.60
C GLN A 13 -5.76 6.36 21.57
N VAL A 14 -4.50 6.60 21.97
CA VAL A 14 -3.33 6.39 21.10
C VAL A 14 -3.21 4.92 20.66
N GLN A 15 -3.47 3.96 21.55
CA GLN A 15 -3.48 2.54 21.22
C GLN A 15 -4.54 2.19 20.17
N ILE A 16 -5.77 2.69 20.34
CA ILE A 16 -6.86 2.49 19.36
C ILE A 16 -6.50 3.09 18.00
N LEU A 17 -5.93 4.31 17.98
CA LEU A 17 -5.43 4.93 16.74
C LEU A 17 -4.35 4.06 16.06
N ASN A 18 -3.44 3.47 16.83
CA ASN A 18 -2.41 2.58 16.32
C ASN A 18 -2.98 1.25 15.81
N GLU A 19 -4.07 0.75 16.39
CA GLU A 19 -4.74 -0.45 15.90
C GLU A 19 -5.52 -0.16 14.61
N LEU A 20 -6.31 0.92 14.58
CA LEU A 20 -7.04 1.38 13.39
C LEU A 20 -6.11 1.70 12.23
N SER A 21 -4.92 2.24 12.48
CA SER A 21 -3.96 2.57 11.43
C SER A 21 -3.41 1.35 10.68
N LYS A 22 -3.40 0.19 11.34
CA LYS A 22 -2.98 -1.10 10.77
C LYS A 22 -4.09 -1.83 10.02
N ARG A 23 -5.36 -1.51 10.32
CA ARG A 23 -6.50 -2.18 9.71
C ARG A 23 -6.56 -1.92 8.21
N LYS A 24 -6.93 -2.97 7.49
CA LYS A 24 -7.19 -2.93 6.06
C LYS A 24 -8.64 -3.28 5.82
N VAL A 25 -9.22 -2.66 4.82
CA VAL A 25 -10.52 -3.05 4.29
C VAL A 25 -10.27 -3.97 3.10
N VAL A 26 -10.98 -5.09 3.03
CA VAL A 26 -10.88 -6.02 1.91
C VAL A 26 -12.25 -6.25 1.31
N GLU A 27 -12.39 -6.00 0.02
CA GLU A 27 -13.67 -6.03 -0.68
C GLU A 27 -13.51 -6.57 -2.10
N HIS A 28 -14.55 -7.22 -2.62
CA HIS A 28 -14.59 -7.65 -4.01
C HIS A 28 -14.70 -6.44 -4.95
N ASN A 29 -14.04 -6.51 -6.10
CA ASN A 29 -13.98 -5.40 -7.06
C ASN A 29 -15.36 -4.98 -7.58
N SER A 30 -16.32 -5.92 -7.70
CA SER A 30 -17.71 -5.58 -8.06
C SER A 30 -18.33 -4.57 -7.11
N LEU A 31 -18.02 -4.67 -5.80
CA LEU A 31 -18.52 -3.75 -4.78
C LEU A 31 -17.87 -2.37 -4.90
N ILE A 32 -16.57 -2.32 -5.21
CA ILE A 32 -15.84 -1.05 -5.47
C ILE A 32 -16.43 -0.32 -6.68
N THR A 33 -16.75 -1.05 -7.75
CA THR A 33 -17.34 -0.48 -8.98
C THR A 33 -18.85 -0.27 -8.90
N SER A 34 -19.49 -0.73 -7.84
CA SER A 34 -20.93 -0.58 -7.64
C SER A 34 -21.30 0.86 -7.27
N ILE A 35 -22.57 1.21 -7.47
CA ILE A 35 -23.06 2.53 -7.06
C ILE A 35 -23.35 2.49 -5.56
N ALA A 36 -22.54 3.18 -4.77
CA ALA A 36 -22.76 3.39 -3.34
C ALA A 36 -23.75 4.55 -3.12
N LYS A 37 -25.01 4.21 -2.81
CA LYS A 37 -26.10 5.18 -2.60
C LYS A 37 -26.11 5.74 -1.18
N MET A 38 -24.94 6.15 -0.67
CA MET A 38 -24.80 6.59 0.72
C MET A 38 -23.89 7.81 0.86
N ASP A 39 -24.12 8.60 1.90
CA ASP A 39 -23.30 9.75 2.25
C ASP A 39 -21.94 9.33 2.84
N LYS A 40 -21.03 10.30 3.00
CA LYS A 40 -19.67 10.06 3.52
C LYS A 40 -19.63 9.30 4.83
N THR A 41 -20.52 9.63 5.78
CA THR A 41 -20.49 9.07 7.14
C THR A 41 -20.97 7.61 7.14
N PRO A 42 -22.13 7.28 6.55
CA PRO A 42 -22.51 5.89 6.28
C PRO A 42 -21.43 5.08 5.56
N LEU A 43 -20.80 5.64 4.51
CA LEU A 43 -19.77 4.93 3.75
C LEU A 43 -18.55 4.62 4.62
N LYS A 44 -18.06 5.59 5.38
CA LYS A 44 -16.98 5.40 6.34
C LYS A 44 -17.31 4.37 7.42
N MET A 45 -18.54 4.38 7.93
CA MET A 45 -18.99 3.44 8.94
C MET A 45 -19.07 2.02 8.38
N PHE A 46 -19.52 1.87 7.12
CA PHE A 46 -19.48 0.61 6.40
C PHE A 46 -18.04 0.09 6.24
N GLU A 47 -17.11 0.92 5.76
CA GLU A 47 -15.69 0.56 5.61
C GLU A 47 -15.04 0.15 6.93
N LEU A 48 -15.35 0.87 8.03
CA LEU A 48 -14.91 0.51 9.37
C LEU A 48 -15.46 -0.85 9.80
N ALA A 49 -16.75 -1.11 9.58
CA ALA A 49 -17.36 -2.40 9.91
C ALA A 49 -16.75 -3.55 9.09
N VAL A 50 -16.49 -3.33 7.79
CA VAL A 50 -15.82 -4.32 6.92
C VAL A 50 -14.40 -4.59 7.41
N SER A 51 -13.69 -3.58 7.92
CA SER A 51 -12.35 -3.77 8.48
C SER A 51 -12.28 -4.68 9.72
N CYS A 52 -13.43 -4.96 10.35
CA CYS A 52 -13.53 -5.88 11.49
C CYS A 52 -13.80 -7.34 11.06
N ILE A 53 -14.02 -7.60 9.77
CA ILE A 53 -14.21 -8.95 9.27
C ILE A 53 -12.84 -9.62 9.16
N ASP A 54 -12.66 -10.73 9.88
CA ASP A 54 -11.56 -11.66 9.62
C ASP A 54 -11.91 -12.47 8.37
N THR A 55 -11.15 -12.29 7.28
CA THR A 55 -11.41 -12.96 6.01
C THR A 55 -10.98 -14.42 6.01
N GLU A 56 -10.08 -14.82 6.92
CA GLU A 56 -9.63 -16.20 7.08
C GLU A 56 -10.60 -17.00 7.97
N GLU A 57 -11.17 -16.34 8.98
CA GLU A 57 -12.21 -16.90 9.85
C GLU A 57 -13.46 -16.00 9.89
N PRO A 58 -14.26 -15.96 8.81
CA PRO A 58 -15.41 -15.06 8.71
C PRO A 58 -16.50 -15.40 9.73
N PRO A 59 -17.20 -14.38 10.28
CA PRO A 59 -18.22 -14.59 11.30
C PRO A 59 -19.41 -15.38 10.73
N LYS A 60 -19.72 -16.51 11.37
CA LYS A 60 -20.77 -17.45 10.92
C LYS A 60 -22.17 -16.84 10.90
N ASP A 61 -22.41 -15.88 11.78
CA ASP A 61 -23.68 -15.15 11.88
C ASP A 61 -23.62 -13.76 11.20
N HIS A 62 -22.56 -13.52 10.42
CA HIS A 62 -22.30 -12.27 9.70
C HIS A 62 -22.24 -11.04 10.61
N THR A 63 -21.92 -11.25 11.89
CA THR A 63 -21.93 -10.18 12.90
C THR A 63 -20.50 -9.77 13.26
N VAL A 64 -20.27 -8.45 13.31
CA VAL A 64 -19.04 -7.85 13.82
C VAL A 64 -19.36 -6.93 14.99
N TYR A 65 -18.35 -6.70 15.81
CA TYR A 65 -18.45 -5.89 17.02
C TYR A 65 -17.46 -4.72 16.92
N LEU A 66 -17.94 -3.55 17.29
CA LEU A 66 -17.17 -2.32 17.39
C LEU A 66 -17.38 -1.71 18.76
N SER A 67 -16.39 -1.00 19.28
CA SER A 67 -16.60 -0.15 20.45
C SER A 67 -17.01 1.27 20.05
N LYS A 68 -17.79 1.98 20.88
CA LYS A 68 -18.09 3.40 20.61
C LYS A 68 -16.81 4.22 20.67
N GLU A 69 -15.86 3.86 21.52
CA GLU A 69 -14.55 4.50 21.59
C GLU A 69 -13.78 4.41 20.26
N GLU A 70 -13.77 3.25 19.61
CA GLU A 70 -13.20 3.05 18.28
C GLU A 70 -13.90 3.93 17.24
N LEU A 71 -15.24 3.95 17.25
CA LEU A 71 -16.04 4.77 16.36
C LEU A 71 -15.75 6.26 16.53
N PHE A 72 -15.76 6.76 17.77
CA PHE A 72 -15.46 8.17 18.06
C PHE A 72 -14.05 8.55 17.65
N THR A 73 -13.09 7.65 17.88
CA THR A 73 -11.70 7.84 17.47
C THR A 73 -11.58 7.89 15.95
N PHE A 74 -12.21 6.94 15.25
CA PHE A 74 -12.20 6.88 13.79
C PHE A 74 -12.83 8.11 13.13
N PHE A 75 -13.91 8.64 13.70
CA PHE A 75 -14.57 9.86 13.22
C PHE A 75 -13.99 11.16 13.79
N LYS A 76 -12.97 11.08 14.65
CA LYS A 76 -12.33 12.23 15.34
C LYS A 76 -13.34 13.10 16.11
N VAL A 77 -14.28 12.47 16.80
CA VAL A 77 -15.34 13.15 17.56
C VAL A 77 -15.05 13.05 19.06
N SER A 78 -14.86 14.19 19.71
CA SER A 78 -14.57 14.27 21.15
C SER A 78 -15.53 15.17 21.93
N ASP A 79 -16.53 15.75 21.27
CA ASP A 79 -17.48 16.68 21.88
C ASP A 79 -18.56 15.99 22.72
N ASN A 80 -19.31 16.77 23.51
CA ASN A 80 -20.37 16.26 24.39
C ASN A 80 -21.56 15.67 23.62
N ASP A 81 -21.78 16.10 22.37
CA ASP A 81 -22.89 15.68 21.52
C ASP A 81 -22.55 14.44 20.68
N LYS A 82 -21.34 13.89 20.84
CA LYS A 82 -20.82 12.76 20.06
C LYS A 82 -21.76 11.55 20.08
N HIS A 83 -22.43 11.29 21.21
CA HIS A 83 -23.35 10.16 21.35
C HIS A 83 -24.63 10.36 20.53
N SER A 84 -25.20 11.57 20.53
CA SER A 84 -26.38 11.92 19.73
C SER A 84 -26.05 11.85 18.23
N ARG A 85 -24.92 12.44 17.82
CA ARG A 85 -24.44 12.41 16.43
C ARG A 85 -24.14 10.99 15.96
N PHE A 86 -23.60 10.14 16.83
CA PHE A 86 -23.38 8.73 16.54
C PHE A 86 -24.69 7.99 16.29
N LYS A 87 -25.70 8.20 17.15
CA LYS A 87 -27.03 7.62 16.96
C LYS A 87 -27.64 8.01 15.61
N GLU A 88 -27.59 9.30 15.28
CA GLU A 88 -28.06 9.80 13.99
C GLU A 88 -27.29 9.19 12.81
N ALA A 89 -25.96 9.06 12.93
CA ALA A 89 -25.12 8.47 11.89
C ALA A 89 -25.45 6.99 11.65
N VAL A 90 -25.63 6.20 12.71
CA VAL A 90 -26.00 4.78 12.65
C VAL A 90 -27.38 4.60 12.01
N GLU A 91 -28.37 5.37 12.47
CA GLU A 91 -29.72 5.33 11.89
C GLU A 91 -29.72 5.75 10.42
N LYS A 92 -28.96 6.80 10.08
CA LYS A 92 -28.83 7.27 8.71
C LYS A 92 -28.15 6.23 7.82
N MET A 93 -27.11 5.55 8.33
CA MET A 93 -26.46 4.45 7.62
C MET A 93 -27.47 3.35 7.31
N GLN A 94 -28.23 2.87 8.29
CA GLN A 94 -29.20 1.79 8.05
C GLN A 94 -30.32 2.21 7.08
N LYS A 95 -30.78 3.47 7.14
CA LYS A 95 -31.87 3.98 6.27
C LYS A 95 -31.42 4.27 4.83
N GLN A 96 -30.16 4.62 4.62
CA GLN A 96 -29.66 5.08 3.31
C GLN A 96 -28.68 4.12 2.65
N ALA A 97 -28.03 3.23 3.39
CA ALA A 97 -27.02 2.35 2.83
C ALA A 97 -27.67 1.30 1.94
N PHE A 98 -27.40 1.42 0.64
CA PHE A 98 -27.57 0.31 -0.28
C PHE A 98 -26.55 0.41 -1.42
N PHE A 99 -26.18 -0.76 -1.95
CA PHE A 99 -25.32 -0.90 -3.11
C PHE A 99 -26.16 -1.33 -4.31
N LYS A 100 -25.90 -0.71 -5.47
CA LYS A 100 -26.39 -1.22 -6.75
C LYS A 100 -25.25 -1.90 -7.48
N ILE A 101 -25.20 -3.22 -7.40
CA ILE A 101 -24.19 -4.03 -8.06
C ILE A 101 -24.69 -4.33 -9.47
N LYS A 102 -23.80 -4.15 -10.45
CA LYS A 102 -24.05 -4.45 -11.86
C LYS A 102 -23.00 -5.46 -12.32
N GLU A 103 -23.42 -6.68 -12.59
CA GLU A 103 -22.54 -7.74 -13.07
C GLU A 103 -22.83 -8.07 -14.53
N LYS A 104 -21.76 -8.27 -15.31
CA LYS A 104 -21.88 -8.77 -16.68
C LYS A 104 -22.06 -10.28 -16.64
N LYS A 105 -23.13 -10.78 -17.24
CA LYS A 105 -23.36 -12.21 -17.46
C LYS A 105 -23.25 -12.53 -18.96
N GLU A 106 -23.40 -13.79 -19.32
CA GLU A 106 -23.34 -14.26 -20.72
C GLU A 106 -24.39 -13.55 -21.60
N HIS A 107 -25.60 -13.34 -21.07
CA HIS A 107 -26.69 -12.64 -21.74
C HIS A 107 -27.04 -11.30 -21.09
N GLY A 108 -26.09 -10.37 -21.09
CA GLY A 108 -26.32 -8.97 -20.69
C GLY A 108 -25.85 -8.65 -19.28
N PHE A 109 -26.66 -7.92 -18.52
CA PHE A 109 -26.32 -7.43 -17.18
C PHE A 109 -27.35 -7.89 -16.15
N GLU A 110 -26.85 -8.38 -15.02
CA GLU A 110 -27.62 -8.62 -13.81
C GLU A 110 -27.45 -7.44 -12.85
N PHE A 111 -28.53 -7.06 -12.18
CA PHE A 111 -28.56 -5.93 -11.27
C PHE A 111 -29.06 -6.38 -9.91
N GLU A 112 -28.27 -6.14 -8.88
CA GLU A 112 -28.61 -6.45 -7.49
C GLU A 112 -28.64 -5.17 -6.66
N ASN A 113 -29.69 -5.01 -5.85
CA ASN A 113 -29.79 -3.93 -4.87
C ASN A 113 -29.67 -4.55 -3.47
N ILE A 114 -28.56 -4.27 -2.80
CA ILE A 114 -28.24 -4.91 -1.52
C ILE A 114 -28.25 -3.85 -0.43
N VAL A 115 -29.02 -4.09 0.63
CA VAL A 115 -28.88 -3.36 1.91
C VAL A 115 -27.78 -4.07 2.70
N PRO A 116 -26.59 -3.47 2.86
CA PRO A 116 -25.42 -4.20 3.37
C PRO A 116 -25.51 -4.47 4.88
N ILE A 117 -26.13 -3.57 5.64
CA ILE A 117 -26.22 -3.65 7.11
C ILE A 117 -27.69 -3.54 7.51
N PRO A 118 -28.44 -4.65 7.50
CA PRO A 118 -29.85 -4.66 7.86
C PRO A 118 -30.09 -4.52 9.36
N TYR A 119 -29.10 -4.81 10.21
CA TYR A 119 -29.26 -4.81 11.66
C TYR A 119 -28.05 -4.18 12.36
N VAL A 120 -28.35 -3.22 13.24
CA VAL A 120 -27.38 -2.61 14.17
C VAL A 120 -28.02 -2.56 15.55
N LYS A 121 -27.25 -2.95 16.57
CA LYS A 121 -27.68 -2.88 17.98
C LYS A 121 -26.61 -2.16 18.78
N TRP A 122 -27.02 -1.20 19.59
CA TRP A 122 -26.19 -0.55 20.59
C TRP A 122 -27.04 -0.26 21.82
N THR A 123 -26.41 0.02 22.95
CA THR A 123 -27.10 0.47 24.16
C THR A 123 -26.48 1.77 24.63
N ASP A 124 -27.16 2.57 25.45
CA ASP A 124 -26.58 3.82 25.95
C ASP A 124 -25.43 3.56 26.95
N TYR A 125 -25.55 2.50 27.75
CA TYR A 125 -24.65 2.19 28.86
C TYR A 125 -23.43 1.35 28.46
N HIS A 126 -23.58 0.37 27.56
CA HIS A 126 -22.46 -0.46 27.13
C HIS A 126 -21.74 0.18 25.95
N ASP A 127 -20.44 -0.06 25.86
CA ASP A 127 -19.58 0.48 24.81
C ASP A 127 -19.68 -0.31 23.49
N GLU A 128 -20.37 -1.43 23.49
CA GLU A 128 -20.47 -2.31 22.32
C GLU A 128 -21.53 -1.84 21.30
N VAL A 129 -21.14 -1.88 20.03
CA VAL A 129 -21.99 -1.69 18.86
C VAL A 129 -21.91 -2.97 18.02
N THR A 130 -23.03 -3.69 17.95
CA THR A 130 -23.17 -4.90 17.14
C THR A 130 -23.66 -4.52 15.75
N ILE A 131 -22.94 -4.94 14.71
CA ILE A 131 -23.32 -4.75 13.30
C ILE A 131 -23.46 -6.12 12.65
N ARG A 132 -24.62 -6.40 12.05
CA ARG A 132 -24.81 -7.62 11.26
C ARG A 132 -24.97 -7.27 9.79
N PHE A 133 -24.10 -7.88 8.97
CA PHE A 133 -24.16 -7.78 7.53
C PHE A 133 -25.27 -8.66 6.96
N SER A 134 -25.85 -8.23 5.84
CA SER A 134 -26.80 -9.05 5.10
C SER A 134 -26.10 -10.27 4.47
N PRO A 135 -26.74 -11.45 4.43
CA PRO A 135 -26.17 -12.61 3.75
C PRO A 135 -25.75 -12.33 2.30
N GLU A 136 -26.45 -11.42 1.62
CA GLU A 136 -26.22 -11.05 0.22
C GLU A 136 -24.93 -10.23 0.02
N ILE A 137 -24.55 -9.37 0.99
CA ILE A 137 -23.30 -8.61 0.87
C ILE A 137 -22.07 -9.46 1.21
N MET A 138 -22.22 -10.47 2.07
CA MET A 138 -21.11 -11.25 2.59
C MET A 138 -20.19 -11.85 1.51
N PRO A 139 -20.69 -12.46 0.41
CA PRO A 139 -19.83 -12.94 -0.67
C PRO A 139 -18.85 -11.90 -1.21
N TYR A 140 -19.23 -10.61 -1.21
CA TYR A 140 -18.38 -9.51 -1.64
C TYR A 140 -17.35 -9.07 -0.58
N LEU A 141 -17.48 -9.54 0.66
CA LEU A 141 -16.62 -9.18 1.80
C LEU A 141 -15.70 -10.32 2.26
N ILE A 142 -16.04 -11.59 1.97
CA ILE A 142 -15.26 -12.76 2.45
C ILE A 142 -14.71 -13.67 1.35
N ASN A 143 -15.36 -13.77 0.18
CA ASN A 143 -14.94 -14.70 -0.89
C ASN A 143 -13.85 -14.09 -1.79
N LEU A 144 -12.75 -13.66 -1.17
CA LEU A 144 -11.77 -12.75 -1.76
C LEU A 144 -10.56 -13.48 -2.39
N LYS A 145 -10.75 -14.68 -2.97
CA LYS A 145 -9.63 -15.44 -3.53
C LYS A 145 -9.05 -14.82 -4.81
N LYS A 146 -9.90 -14.15 -5.61
CA LYS A 146 -9.55 -13.45 -6.86
C LYS A 146 -10.44 -12.21 -6.98
N ASN A 147 -9.95 -11.16 -7.66
CA ASN A 147 -10.71 -9.92 -7.93
C ASN A 147 -11.15 -9.14 -6.68
N PHE A 148 -10.23 -8.92 -5.75
CA PHE A 148 -10.46 -8.09 -4.57
C PHE A 148 -9.51 -6.91 -4.52
N THR A 149 -9.91 -5.91 -3.73
CA THR A 149 -9.17 -4.71 -3.42
C THR A 149 -8.86 -4.69 -1.92
N GLN A 150 -7.69 -4.17 -1.60
CA GLN A 150 -7.23 -3.93 -0.23
C GLN A 150 -6.76 -2.48 -0.13
N HIS A 151 -7.28 -1.74 0.82
CA HIS A 151 -6.81 -0.39 1.12
C HIS A 151 -6.74 -0.16 2.62
N ALA A 152 -5.86 0.76 3.03
CA ALA A 152 -5.70 1.11 4.43
C ALA A 152 -6.95 1.85 4.92
N LEU A 153 -7.49 1.42 6.07
CA LEU A 153 -8.62 2.09 6.70
C LEU A 153 -8.26 3.52 7.13
N SER A 154 -7.00 3.74 7.52
CA SER A 154 -6.46 5.07 7.85
C SER A 154 -6.49 6.05 6.68
N ASP A 155 -6.35 5.59 5.44
CA ASP A 155 -6.45 6.47 4.28
C ASP A 155 -7.91 6.91 4.07
N ILE A 156 -8.88 6.01 4.31
CA ILE A 156 -10.31 6.33 4.23
C ILE A 156 -10.75 7.28 5.34
N SER A 157 -10.24 7.08 6.57
CA SER A 157 -10.65 7.86 7.74
C SER A 157 -10.38 9.35 7.58
N GLU A 158 -9.35 9.73 6.83
CA GLU A 158 -8.97 11.12 6.59
C GLU A 158 -9.82 11.82 5.50
N LEU A 159 -10.47 11.08 4.60
CA LEU A 159 -11.22 11.65 3.46
C LEU A 159 -12.60 12.17 3.88
N ASN A 160 -12.91 13.44 3.68
CA ASN A 160 -14.15 14.09 4.11
C ASN A 160 -15.17 14.33 3.00
N SER A 161 -14.84 14.02 1.75
CA SER A 161 -15.80 14.01 0.63
C SER A 161 -16.17 12.58 0.22
N LYS A 162 -17.48 12.35 -0.01
CA LYS A 162 -18.00 11.10 -0.58
C LYS A 162 -17.29 10.75 -1.89
N HIS A 163 -17.08 11.74 -2.75
CA HIS A 163 -16.44 11.56 -4.05
C HIS A 163 -14.97 11.17 -3.91
N SER A 164 -14.26 11.69 -2.90
CA SER A 164 -12.88 11.28 -2.61
C SER A 164 -12.81 9.84 -2.16
N ILE A 165 -13.73 9.40 -1.30
CA ILE A 165 -13.77 8.01 -0.83
C ILE A 165 -14.05 7.06 -2.01
N ILE A 166 -15.07 7.34 -2.82
CA ILE A 166 -15.42 6.53 -4.00
C ILE A 166 -14.24 6.48 -4.99
N LEU A 167 -13.65 7.63 -5.31
CA LEU A 167 -12.55 7.71 -6.25
C LEU A 167 -11.30 6.99 -5.72
N TYR A 168 -10.97 7.18 -4.44
CA TYR A 168 -9.83 6.51 -3.80
C TYR A 168 -9.98 4.97 -3.81
N ARG A 169 -11.18 4.45 -3.51
CA ARG A 169 -11.47 3.00 -3.58
C ARG A 169 -11.22 2.47 -4.99
N TRP A 170 -11.73 3.16 -6.01
CA TRP A 170 -11.52 2.78 -7.41
C TRP A 170 -10.06 2.87 -7.85
N LEU A 171 -9.33 3.91 -7.43
CA LEU A 171 -7.89 4.04 -7.69
C LEU A 171 -7.09 2.93 -7.00
N SER A 172 -7.45 2.58 -5.76
CA SER A 172 -6.83 1.49 -5.00
C SER A 172 -7.06 0.14 -5.69
N MET A 173 -8.26 -0.12 -6.21
CA MET A 173 -8.57 -1.33 -6.98
C MET A 173 -7.65 -1.48 -8.20
N ASN A 174 -7.43 -0.40 -8.95
CA ASN A 174 -6.55 -0.43 -10.11
C ASN A 174 -5.08 -0.59 -9.69
N TYR A 175 -4.62 0.20 -8.71
CA TYR A 175 -3.24 0.15 -8.27
C TYR A 175 -2.84 -1.19 -7.63
N ASN A 176 -3.75 -1.85 -6.91
CA ASN A 176 -3.50 -3.19 -6.38
C ASN A 176 -3.28 -4.23 -7.48
N GLN A 177 -3.99 -4.10 -8.62
CA GLN A 177 -3.72 -4.93 -9.78
C GLN A 177 -2.34 -4.64 -10.36
N TYR A 178 -1.96 -3.35 -10.47
CA TYR A 178 -0.60 -2.98 -10.88
C TYR A 178 0.46 -3.63 -9.98
N GLU A 179 0.37 -3.49 -8.66
CA GLU A 179 1.34 -4.09 -7.73
C GLU A 179 1.39 -5.63 -7.88
N HIS A 180 0.23 -6.28 -7.99
CA HIS A 180 0.13 -7.74 -8.13
C HIS A 180 0.84 -8.25 -9.40
N TYR A 181 0.51 -7.69 -10.56
CA TYR A 181 1.03 -8.17 -11.84
C TYR A 181 2.44 -7.64 -12.14
N SER A 182 2.85 -6.51 -11.55
CA SER A 182 4.23 -6.05 -11.58
C SER A 182 5.17 -7.01 -10.86
N TYR A 183 4.75 -7.57 -9.72
CA TYR A 183 5.54 -8.53 -8.96
C TYR A 183 5.45 -9.97 -9.48
N LYS A 184 4.24 -10.48 -9.73
CA LYS A 184 4.03 -11.89 -10.14
C LYS A 184 4.24 -12.14 -11.64
N GLY A 185 4.23 -11.11 -12.47
CA GLY A 185 4.25 -11.24 -13.92
C GLY A 185 2.92 -11.78 -14.50
N GLY A 186 2.97 -12.29 -15.74
CA GLY A 186 1.82 -12.92 -16.40
C GLY A 186 0.93 -12.00 -17.24
N ARG A 187 1.29 -10.71 -17.38
CA ARG A 187 0.65 -9.76 -18.30
C ARG A 187 1.70 -9.01 -19.11
N ARG A 188 1.30 -8.49 -20.27
CA ARG A 188 2.17 -7.60 -21.07
C ARG A 188 2.41 -6.29 -20.32
N GLU A 189 3.56 -5.68 -20.53
CA GLU A 189 3.96 -4.43 -19.87
C GLU A 189 2.90 -3.33 -20.03
N GLU A 190 2.37 -3.15 -21.24
CA GLU A 190 1.29 -2.20 -21.54
C GLU A 190 0.03 -2.45 -20.70
N GLN A 191 -0.31 -3.72 -20.45
CA GLN A 191 -1.48 -4.08 -19.64
C GLN A 191 -1.23 -3.80 -18.14
N VAL A 192 0.00 -4.01 -17.67
CA VAL A 192 0.38 -3.68 -16.30
C VAL A 192 0.35 -2.17 -16.11
N GLU A 193 0.92 -1.41 -17.04
CA GLU A 193 0.95 0.06 -16.97
C GLU A 193 -0.44 0.69 -17.09
N ALA A 194 -1.39 0.04 -17.78
CA ALA A 194 -2.80 0.45 -17.80
C ALA A 194 -3.47 0.39 -16.41
N TYR A 195 -3.02 -0.48 -15.49
CA TYR A 195 -3.52 -0.49 -14.11
C TYR A 195 -2.93 0.64 -13.27
N ARG A 196 -1.72 1.07 -13.59
CA ARG A 196 -1.10 2.24 -12.97
C ARG A 196 -1.69 3.54 -13.50
N ASN A 197 -2.12 3.53 -14.76
CA ASN A 197 -2.71 4.67 -15.44
C ASN A 197 -4.12 4.37 -15.94
N PRO A 198 -5.07 4.08 -15.05
CA PRO A 198 -6.39 3.61 -15.46
C PRO A 198 -7.19 4.72 -16.13
N SER A 199 -7.92 4.35 -17.19
CA SER A 199 -8.83 5.23 -17.89
C SER A 199 -10.28 4.97 -17.48
N ILE A 200 -11.07 6.03 -17.35
CA ILE A 200 -12.52 5.96 -17.11
C ILE A 200 -13.24 6.95 -18.03
N SER A 201 -14.33 6.52 -18.65
CA SER A 201 -15.16 7.44 -19.43
C SER A 201 -15.89 8.44 -18.52
N ILE A 202 -16.23 9.62 -19.05
CA ILE A 202 -17.05 10.60 -18.31
C ILE A 202 -18.40 10.01 -17.91
N ARG A 203 -18.96 9.10 -18.72
CA ARG A 203 -20.20 8.40 -18.38
C ARG A 203 -20.01 7.50 -17.17
N GLU A 204 -19.01 6.62 -17.17
CA GLU A 204 -18.74 5.70 -16.06
C GLU A 204 -18.36 6.45 -14.78
N LEU A 205 -17.58 7.54 -14.89
CA LEU A 205 -17.24 8.38 -13.74
C LEU A 205 -18.49 8.97 -13.08
N ARG A 206 -19.48 9.38 -13.89
CA ARG A 206 -20.76 9.90 -13.40
C ARG A 206 -21.64 8.81 -12.78
N GLU A 207 -21.69 7.65 -13.41
CA GLU A 207 -22.45 6.48 -12.90
C GLU A 207 -21.90 6.03 -11.55
N MET A 208 -20.57 5.85 -11.45
CA MET A 208 -19.89 5.43 -10.22
C MET A 208 -20.10 6.41 -9.05
N ASN A 209 -20.19 7.71 -9.34
CA ASN A 209 -20.43 8.74 -8.32
C ASN A 209 -21.92 9.00 -8.04
N ASP A 210 -22.85 8.34 -8.74
CA ASP A 210 -24.31 8.56 -8.70
C ASP A 210 -24.73 10.01 -9.06
N ILE A 211 -24.06 10.61 -10.04
CA ILE A 211 -24.23 12.03 -10.45
C ILE A 211 -24.57 12.19 -11.94
N VAL A 212 -25.21 11.18 -12.54
CA VAL A 212 -25.51 11.13 -13.99
C VAL A 212 -26.23 12.40 -14.47
N ASN A 213 -27.11 12.98 -13.64
CA ASN A 213 -27.91 14.16 -13.98
C ASN A 213 -27.37 15.47 -13.40
N GLU A 214 -26.26 15.45 -12.67
CA GLU A 214 -25.66 16.61 -12.00
C GLU A 214 -24.45 17.15 -12.78
N TYR A 215 -23.93 18.33 -12.40
CA TYR A 215 -22.71 18.92 -12.98
C TYR A 215 -22.67 18.87 -14.52
N LYS A 216 -23.71 19.38 -15.18
CA LYS A 216 -23.89 19.28 -16.64
C LYS A 216 -22.69 19.88 -17.41
N LEU A 217 -22.11 20.96 -16.89
CA LEU A 217 -20.89 21.55 -17.42
C LEU A 217 -19.68 20.75 -16.95
N PHE A 218 -18.78 20.42 -17.89
CA PHE A 218 -17.56 19.69 -17.56
C PHE A 218 -16.68 20.44 -16.53
N ALA A 219 -16.68 21.79 -16.54
CA ALA A 219 -15.92 22.57 -15.57
C ALA A 219 -16.37 22.30 -14.12
N ASP A 220 -17.68 22.14 -13.90
CA ASP A 220 -18.21 21.80 -12.57
C ASP A 220 -17.89 20.35 -12.20
N LEU A 221 -18.04 19.42 -13.16
CA LEU A 221 -17.67 18.02 -12.96
C LEU A 221 -16.19 17.91 -12.56
N GLU A 222 -15.32 18.59 -13.31
CA GLU A 222 -13.88 18.61 -13.05
C GLU A 222 -13.58 19.22 -11.67
N LYS A 223 -14.24 20.32 -11.29
CA LYS A 223 -14.01 20.96 -9.99
C LYS A 223 -14.40 20.05 -8.83
N TRP A 224 -15.58 19.46 -8.87
CA TRP A 224 -16.19 18.78 -7.72
C TRP A 224 -15.89 17.28 -7.65
N ILE A 225 -15.60 16.64 -8.78
CA ILE A 225 -15.42 15.18 -8.87
C ILE A 225 -13.99 14.77 -9.16
N LEU A 226 -13.17 15.66 -9.73
CA LEU A 226 -11.76 15.40 -10.01
C LEU A 226 -10.85 16.24 -9.11
N LYS A 227 -10.83 17.56 -9.27
CA LYS A 227 -9.86 18.44 -8.60
C LYS A 227 -9.94 18.36 -7.08
N LYS A 228 -11.12 18.66 -6.50
CA LYS A 228 -11.29 18.62 -5.04
C LYS A 228 -11.05 17.22 -4.45
N PRO A 229 -11.60 16.13 -5.03
CA PRO A 229 -11.30 14.79 -4.55
C PRO A 229 -9.84 14.39 -4.64
N LEU A 230 -9.15 14.72 -5.74
CA LEU A 230 -7.75 14.40 -5.91
C LEU A 230 -6.83 15.22 -5.01
N GLU A 231 -7.16 16.49 -4.74
CA GLU A 231 -6.47 17.31 -3.74
C GLU A 231 -6.52 16.62 -2.36
N GLU A 232 -7.72 16.24 -1.92
CA GLU A 232 -7.90 15.54 -0.65
C GLU A 232 -7.16 14.19 -0.59
N ILE A 233 -7.24 13.40 -1.67
CA ILE A 233 -6.50 12.12 -1.79
C ILE A 233 -4.98 12.36 -1.72
N ASN A 234 -4.49 13.36 -2.45
CA ASN A 234 -3.07 13.69 -2.53
C ASN A 234 -2.53 14.26 -1.22
N ASP A 235 -3.35 14.88 -0.39
CA ASP A 235 -2.91 15.42 0.90
C ASP A 235 -2.96 14.35 1.99
N HIS A 236 -3.99 13.52 2.00
CA HIS A 236 -4.32 12.70 3.16
C HIS A 236 -4.07 11.20 3.01
N THR A 237 -3.82 10.69 1.80
CA THR A 237 -3.63 9.25 1.57
C THR A 237 -2.19 8.90 1.17
N SER A 238 -1.95 7.61 1.01
CA SER A 238 -0.67 7.08 0.51
C SER A 238 -0.45 7.34 -0.99
N PHE A 239 -1.47 7.80 -1.73
CA PHE A 239 -1.36 8.06 -3.15
C PHE A 239 -1.01 9.51 -3.48
N THR A 240 -0.34 9.66 -4.62
CA THR A 240 -0.21 10.88 -5.38
C THR A 240 -0.72 10.61 -6.79
N VAL A 241 -1.73 11.36 -7.19
CA VAL A 241 -2.56 11.11 -8.35
C VAL A 241 -2.68 12.39 -9.17
N THR A 242 -2.38 12.28 -10.45
CA THR A 242 -2.68 13.31 -11.46
C THR A 242 -3.60 12.72 -12.53
N TYR A 243 -4.07 13.55 -13.47
CA TYR A 243 -4.91 13.07 -14.55
C TYR A 243 -4.74 13.88 -15.83
N ASP A 244 -4.92 13.18 -16.95
CA ASP A 244 -5.04 13.74 -18.29
C ASP A 244 -6.47 13.63 -18.81
N LYS A 245 -6.84 14.56 -19.69
CA LYS A 245 -8.15 14.59 -20.35
C LYS A 245 -8.04 14.09 -21.78
N VAL A 246 -8.78 13.05 -22.11
CA VAL A 246 -8.88 12.53 -23.47
C VAL A 246 -10.07 13.19 -24.16
N LYS A 247 -9.81 13.85 -25.28
CA LYS A 247 -10.83 14.54 -26.06
C LYS A 247 -11.35 13.67 -27.21
N LYS A 248 -12.64 13.79 -27.49
CA LYS A 248 -13.26 13.30 -28.72
C LYS A 248 -14.00 14.46 -29.36
N GLY A 249 -13.38 15.05 -30.39
CA GLY A 249 -13.80 16.34 -30.94
C GLY A 249 -13.65 17.47 -29.92
N ARG A 250 -14.73 18.20 -29.63
CA ARG A 250 -14.73 19.33 -28.68
C ARG A 250 -14.98 18.91 -27.22
N SER A 251 -15.56 17.73 -27.00
CA SER A 251 -15.91 17.21 -25.67
C SER A 251 -14.79 16.38 -25.06
N ILE A 252 -14.69 16.40 -23.73
CA ILE A 252 -13.90 15.44 -22.98
C ILE A 252 -14.67 14.12 -22.94
N ASP A 253 -14.03 13.03 -23.37
CA ASP A 253 -14.61 11.69 -23.47
C ASP A 253 -14.25 10.83 -22.26
N SER A 254 -12.99 10.88 -21.84
CA SER A 254 -12.44 10.08 -20.76
C SER A 254 -11.35 10.81 -19.98
N ILE A 255 -11.08 10.32 -18.79
CA ILE A 255 -10.00 10.74 -17.90
C ILE A 255 -9.01 9.58 -17.78
N VAL A 256 -7.72 9.87 -17.88
CA VAL A 256 -6.66 8.91 -17.59
C VAL A 256 -5.98 9.38 -16.32
N PHE A 257 -6.01 8.57 -15.26
CA PHE A 257 -5.31 8.89 -14.02
C PHE A 257 -3.86 8.41 -14.10
N HIS A 258 -2.99 9.00 -13.30
CA HIS A 258 -1.61 8.55 -13.11
C HIS A 258 -1.34 8.37 -11.63
N ILE A 259 -1.16 7.12 -11.19
CA ILE A 259 -1.08 6.79 -9.77
C ILE A 259 0.37 6.51 -9.38
N THR A 260 0.80 7.15 -8.31
CA THR A 260 2.06 6.86 -7.62
C THR A 260 1.81 6.72 -6.13
N LYS A 261 2.58 5.85 -5.48
CA LYS A 261 2.49 5.63 -4.04
C LYS A 261 3.63 6.40 -3.37
N LYS A 262 3.27 7.28 -2.43
CA LYS A 262 4.24 8.01 -1.62
C LYS A 262 5.07 6.98 -0.86
N ARG A 263 6.38 7.22 -0.79
CA ARG A 263 7.22 6.54 0.20
C ARG A 263 6.81 7.04 1.58
N ARG A 264 5.88 6.35 2.21
CA ARG A 264 5.76 6.42 3.67
C ARG A 264 7.05 5.77 4.19
N ALA A 265 7.81 6.47 5.02
CA ALA A 265 8.70 5.74 5.92
C ALA A 265 7.78 4.73 6.60
N ASP A 266 8.03 3.44 6.43
CA ASP A 266 7.22 2.40 7.06
C ASP A 266 6.99 2.87 8.49
N ASP A 267 5.73 3.08 8.87
CA ASP A 267 5.41 3.37 10.25
C ASP A 267 5.64 2.06 11.01
N ASN A 268 6.91 1.77 11.27
CA ASN A 268 7.39 0.60 11.98
C ASN A 268 7.21 0.79 13.49
N SER A 269 6.48 1.84 13.93
CA SER A 269 6.14 2.07 15.34
C SER A 269 5.56 0.82 15.99
N TYR A 270 4.81 0.01 15.23
CA TYR A 270 4.25 -1.25 15.73
C TYR A 270 5.18 -2.46 15.71
N LYS A 271 6.28 -2.41 14.95
CA LYS A 271 7.29 -3.48 14.93
C LYS A 271 8.37 -3.27 15.99
N LEU A 272 8.40 -2.10 16.64
CA LEU A 272 9.33 -1.84 17.74
C LEU A 272 9.08 -2.74 18.96
N GLU A 273 7.86 -3.25 19.16
CA GLU A 273 7.49 -4.11 20.30
C GLU A 273 7.30 -5.60 19.93
N ASP A 274 7.40 -5.97 18.65
CA ASP A 274 7.25 -7.35 18.19
C ASP A 274 8.55 -8.15 18.44
N LYS A 275 8.49 -9.14 19.35
CA LYS A 275 9.63 -10.00 19.72
C LYS A 275 10.22 -10.75 18.52
N VAL A 276 9.40 -11.25 17.59
CA VAL A 276 9.87 -12.01 16.43
C VAL A 276 10.63 -11.09 15.48
N TYR A 277 10.16 -9.86 15.30
CA TYR A 277 10.86 -8.86 14.50
C TYR A 277 12.16 -8.38 15.15
N GLN A 278 12.20 -8.23 16.48
CA GLN A 278 13.45 -7.89 17.18
C GLN A 278 14.48 -9.01 17.07
N GLU A 279 14.06 -10.27 17.22
CA GLU A 279 14.92 -11.44 17.03
C GLU A 279 15.43 -11.55 15.59
N ASP A 280 14.56 -11.35 14.58
CA ASP A 280 14.96 -11.34 13.17
C ASP A 280 15.92 -10.20 12.83
N LYS A 281 15.69 -9.01 13.40
CA LYS A 281 16.58 -7.87 13.24
C LYS A 281 17.93 -8.13 13.92
N ALA A 282 17.93 -8.70 15.13
CA ALA A 282 19.14 -9.08 15.85
C ALA A 282 19.94 -10.14 15.07
N ARG A 283 19.28 -11.19 14.56
CA ARG A 283 19.89 -12.22 13.69
C ARG A 283 20.52 -11.63 12.43
N LYS A 284 19.82 -10.69 11.78
CA LYS A 284 20.34 -10.00 10.58
C LYS A 284 21.55 -9.14 10.90
N THR A 285 21.52 -8.38 12.01
CA THR A 285 22.66 -7.59 12.47
C THR A 285 23.85 -8.48 12.82
N GLU A 286 23.64 -9.59 13.54
CA GLU A 286 24.70 -10.55 13.88
C GLU A 286 25.32 -11.19 12.64
N THR A 287 24.50 -11.50 11.62
CA THR A 287 24.98 -11.99 10.32
C THR A 287 25.80 -10.93 9.59
N GLU A 288 25.35 -9.67 9.62
CA GLU A 288 26.05 -8.52 9.01
C GLU A 288 27.40 -8.25 9.69
N ASP A 289 27.45 -8.33 11.02
CA ASP A 289 28.67 -8.19 11.82
C ASP A 289 29.66 -9.33 11.53
N MET A 290 29.17 -10.58 11.46
CA MET A 290 29.99 -11.73 11.08
C MET A 290 30.62 -11.55 9.69
N LEU A 291 29.82 -11.14 8.70
CA LEU A 291 30.30 -10.89 7.34
C LEU A 291 31.31 -9.73 7.29
N THR A 292 31.11 -8.69 8.11
CA THR A 292 32.05 -7.57 8.24
C THR A 292 33.41 -8.03 8.76
N VAL A 293 33.43 -8.87 9.81
CA VAL A 293 34.66 -9.44 10.35
C VAL A 293 35.37 -10.33 9.33
N GLN A 294 34.63 -11.15 8.58
CA GLN A 294 35.20 -11.95 7.48
C GLN A 294 35.79 -11.06 6.38
N ALA A 295 35.09 -9.98 6.00
CA ALA A 295 35.56 -9.03 5.03
C ALA A 295 36.91 -8.43 5.45
N LEU A 296 37.02 -7.96 6.70
CA LEU A 296 38.27 -7.35 7.21
C LEU A 296 39.46 -8.32 7.16
N LYS A 297 39.21 -9.62 7.36
CA LYS A 297 40.24 -10.67 7.28
C LYS A 297 40.55 -11.12 5.85
N SER A 298 39.69 -10.79 4.89
CA SER A 298 39.83 -11.22 3.51
C SER A 298 41.04 -10.58 2.82
N PRO A 299 41.85 -11.36 2.07
CA PRO A 299 42.95 -10.80 1.27
C PRO A 299 42.45 -9.84 0.19
N TYR A 300 41.19 -9.96 -0.26
CA TYR A 300 40.61 -9.06 -1.25
C TYR A 300 40.39 -7.65 -0.71
N THR A 301 40.08 -7.48 0.59
CA THR A 301 39.99 -6.14 1.21
C THR A 301 41.32 -5.43 1.12
N LYS A 302 42.41 -6.15 1.43
CA LYS A 302 43.77 -5.62 1.30
C LYS A 302 44.08 -5.24 -0.14
N LEU A 303 43.77 -6.10 -1.11
CA LEU A 303 43.98 -5.81 -2.54
C LEU A 303 43.17 -4.58 -2.98
N LEU A 304 41.90 -4.46 -2.57
CA LEU A 304 41.08 -3.30 -2.91
C LEU A 304 41.65 -2.00 -2.33
N MET A 305 42.28 -2.03 -1.15
CA MET A 305 43.01 -0.87 -0.61
C MET A 305 44.29 -0.57 -1.40
N GLU A 306 45.09 -1.59 -1.74
CA GLU A 306 46.32 -1.44 -2.52
C GLU A 306 46.05 -0.82 -3.91
N HIS A 307 44.91 -1.16 -4.53
CA HIS A 307 44.46 -0.57 -5.79
C HIS A 307 43.65 0.73 -5.63
N PHE A 308 43.61 1.32 -4.43
CA PHE A 308 42.86 2.55 -4.12
C PHE A 308 41.37 2.49 -4.53
N LEU A 309 40.78 1.31 -4.46
CA LEU A 309 39.35 1.07 -4.69
C LEU A 309 38.56 1.20 -3.37
N LEU A 310 39.19 0.88 -2.24
CA LEU A 310 38.74 1.20 -0.89
C LEU A 310 39.71 2.15 -0.18
N SER A 311 39.16 2.98 0.70
CA SER A 311 39.89 3.86 1.62
C SER A 311 39.77 3.36 3.06
N TYR A 312 40.58 3.93 3.95
CA TYR A 312 40.48 3.63 5.39
C TYR A 312 39.11 4.01 5.99
N LEU A 313 38.41 4.98 5.40
CA LEU A 313 37.06 5.38 5.83
C LEU A 313 36.05 4.27 5.51
N ASP A 314 36.21 3.60 4.37
CA ASP A 314 35.31 2.52 3.94
C ASP A 314 35.42 1.28 4.85
N LEU A 315 36.54 1.11 5.56
CA LEU A 315 36.74 0.03 6.54
C LEU A 315 35.90 0.22 7.81
N THR A 316 35.36 1.42 8.04
CA THR A 316 34.48 1.71 9.18
C THR A 316 33.00 1.50 8.85
N ASP A 317 32.68 1.25 7.57
CA ASP A 317 31.30 1.05 7.11
C ASP A 317 30.98 -0.44 7.02
N THR A 318 30.15 -0.91 7.96
CA THR A 318 29.73 -2.31 8.05
C THR A 318 28.93 -2.78 6.84
N LYS A 319 28.17 -1.89 6.17
CA LYS A 319 27.39 -2.23 4.97
C LYS A 319 28.28 -2.42 3.77
N ILE A 320 29.34 -1.62 3.64
CA ILE A 320 30.33 -1.80 2.57
C ILE A 320 31.01 -3.15 2.75
N LEU A 321 31.56 -3.42 3.94
CA LEU A 321 32.34 -4.63 4.21
C LEU A 321 31.51 -5.91 4.12
N SER A 322 30.36 -5.97 4.79
CA SER A 322 29.46 -7.13 4.72
C SER A 322 28.98 -7.38 3.28
N GLY A 323 28.67 -6.31 2.54
CA GLY A 323 28.26 -6.39 1.14
C GLY A 323 29.37 -6.90 0.22
N LEU A 324 30.62 -6.50 0.44
CA LEU A 324 31.78 -6.99 -0.31
C LEU A 324 32.00 -8.48 -0.07
N GLN A 325 31.97 -8.91 1.19
CA GLN A 325 32.09 -10.31 1.56
C GLN A 325 30.97 -11.16 0.96
N ALA A 326 29.73 -10.67 1.00
CA ALA A 326 28.57 -11.42 0.54
C ALA A 326 28.45 -11.50 -1.00
N HIS A 327 28.92 -10.48 -1.72
CA HIS A 327 28.55 -10.31 -3.13
C HIS A 327 29.69 -10.06 -4.11
N VAL A 328 30.90 -9.77 -3.62
CA VAL A 328 32.05 -9.45 -4.50
C VAL A 328 33.16 -10.46 -4.32
N TYR A 329 33.52 -10.81 -3.08
CA TYR A 329 34.65 -11.71 -2.82
C TYR A 329 34.47 -13.12 -3.38
N PRO A 330 33.27 -13.75 -3.34
CA PRO A 330 33.05 -15.02 -4.00
C PRO A 330 33.34 -14.97 -5.52
N LEU A 331 33.10 -13.82 -6.16
CA LEU A 331 33.39 -13.63 -7.60
C LEU A 331 34.89 -13.40 -7.85
N TYR A 332 35.61 -12.85 -6.88
CA TYR A 332 37.07 -12.78 -6.95
C TYR A 332 37.72 -14.13 -6.68
N ASP A 333 37.16 -14.98 -5.82
CA ASP A 333 37.57 -16.37 -5.70
C ASP A 333 37.40 -17.10 -7.04
N GLU A 334 36.24 -16.95 -7.68
CA GLU A 334 36.01 -17.53 -9.01
C GLU A 334 37.01 -17.02 -10.07
N LEU A 335 37.29 -15.71 -10.10
CA LEU A 335 38.28 -15.17 -11.03
C LEU A 335 39.69 -15.67 -10.72
N LYS A 336 40.03 -15.78 -9.44
CA LYS A 336 41.32 -16.30 -8.98
C LYS A 336 41.49 -17.76 -9.39
N ASP A 337 40.43 -18.56 -9.35
CA ASP A 337 40.48 -19.96 -9.80
C ASP A 337 40.70 -20.05 -11.32
N LEU A 338 40.14 -19.12 -12.10
CA LEU A 338 40.27 -19.10 -13.57
C LEU A 338 41.59 -18.49 -14.08
N ARG A 339 42.08 -17.44 -13.44
CA ARG A 339 43.19 -16.60 -13.95
C ARG A 339 44.30 -16.35 -12.93
N GLY A 340 44.25 -17.03 -11.79
CA GLY A 340 45.17 -16.84 -10.68
C GLY A 340 45.00 -15.48 -10.01
N LEU A 341 45.79 -15.25 -8.95
CA LEU A 341 45.75 -13.99 -8.19
C LEU A 341 46.15 -12.77 -9.05
N ASN A 342 47.01 -12.97 -10.05
CA ASN A 342 47.41 -11.90 -10.97
C ASN A 342 46.23 -11.45 -11.83
N GLY A 343 45.37 -12.37 -12.30
CA GLY A 343 44.15 -12.01 -13.01
C GLY A 343 43.20 -11.12 -12.19
N VAL A 344 43.12 -11.36 -10.88
CA VAL A 344 42.37 -10.47 -9.97
C VAL A 344 43.02 -9.09 -9.91
N LYS A 345 44.34 -9.00 -9.73
CA LYS A 345 45.08 -7.72 -9.68
C LYS A 345 44.97 -6.91 -10.97
N ASP A 346 45.00 -7.58 -12.12
CA ASP A 346 44.85 -6.95 -13.44
C ASP A 346 43.44 -6.37 -13.59
N HIS A 347 42.43 -7.13 -13.17
CA HIS A 347 41.05 -6.65 -13.12
C HIS A 347 40.92 -5.41 -12.22
N LEU A 348 41.46 -5.46 -10.99
CA LEU A 348 41.38 -4.32 -10.06
C LEU A 348 42.08 -3.07 -10.61
N SER A 349 43.24 -3.24 -11.25
CA SER A 349 43.95 -2.14 -11.93
C SER A 349 43.11 -1.51 -13.03
N TYR A 350 42.48 -2.34 -13.86
CA TYR A 350 41.58 -1.89 -14.92
C TYR A 350 40.37 -1.12 -14.34
N VAL A 351 39.73 -1.67 -13.31
CA VAL A 351 38.59 -1.04 -12.63
C VAL A 351 38.97 0.30 -12.03
N ARG A 352 40.16 0.43 -11.44
CA ARG A 352 40.69 1.69 -10.92
C ARG A 352 40.91 2.72 -12.03
N ALA A 353 41.51 2.31 -13.15
CA ALA A 353 41.80 3.19 -14.28
C ALA A 353 40.53 3.69 -15.01
N LYS A 354 39.46 2.90 -14.98
CA LYS A 354 38.18 3.22 -15.64
C LYS A 354 37.10 3.73 -14.67
N ARG A 355 37.48 4.06 -13.43
CA ARG A 355 36.54 4.43 -12.37
C ARG A 355 35.86 5.78 -12.67
N GLU A 356 34.54 5.76 -12.82
CA GLU A 356 33.72 6.96 -13.01
C GLU A 356 33.27 7.61 -11.68
N ASP A 357 32.96 8.91 -11.66
CA ASP A 357 32.65 9.64 -10.42
C ASP A 357 31.40 9.13 -9.66
N TYR A 358 30.41 8.56 -10.37
CA TYR A 358 29.22 7.99 -9.72
C TYR A 358 29.53 6.72 -8.89
N SER A 359 30.66 6.05 -9.15
CA SER A 359 31.08 4.84 -8.43
C SER A 359 31.39 5.08 -6.95
N LYS A 360 31.61 6.35 -6.55
CA LYS A 360 31.89 6.74 -5.16
C LYS A 360 30.68 6.56 -4.24
N LYS A 361 29.45 6.53 -4.78
CA LYS A 361 28.22 6.45 -3.96
C LYS A 361 27.81 5.04 -3.54
N ASN A 362 28.31 3.99 -4.21
CA ASN A 362 28.03 2.60 -3.85
C ASN A 362 29.12 1.65 -4.42
N ILE A 363 30.23 1.56 -3.70
CA ILE A 363 31.43 0.83 -4.15
C ILE A 363 31.17 -0.68 -4.31
N THR A 364 30.40 -1.29 -3.40
CA THR A 364 30.06 -2.72 -3.45
C THR A 364 29.31 -3.08 -4.72
N LYS A 365 28.27 -2.30 -5.08
CA LYS A 365 27.49 -2.54 -6.31
C LYS A 365 28.33 -2.31 -7.57
N TYR A 366 29.20 -1.31 -7.55
CA TYR A 366 30.09 -1.01 -8.67
C TYR A 366 31.08 -2.15 -8.93
N LEU A 367 31.78 -2.60 -7.88
CA LEU A 367 32.75 -3.70 -7.98
C LEU A 367 32.08 -5.00 -8.40
N LYS A 368 30.91 -5.33 -7.84
CA LYS A 368 30.11 -6.49 -8.26
C LYS A 368 29.85 -6.49 -9.76
N LYS A 369 29.30 -5.39 -10.28
CA LYS A 369 28.98 -5.29 -11.71
C LYS A 369 30.24 -5.40 -12.58
N ALA A 370 31.34 -4.80 -12.15
CA ALA A 370 32.60 -4.84 -12.88
C ALA A 370 33.15 -6.27 -12.98
N ILE A 371 33.16 -7.02 -11.88
CA ILE A 371 33.66 -8.40 -11.87
C ILE A 371 32.73 -9.36 -12.64
N GLU A 372 31.41 -9.20 -12.54
CA GLU A 372 30.45 -10.01 -13.31
C GLU A 372 30.66 -9.86 -14.83
N GLN A 373 30.86 -8.62 -15.30
CA GLN A 373 31.15 -8.34 -16.71
C GLN A 373 32.49 -8.93 -17.14
N TYR A 374 33.51 -8.80 -16.30
CA TYR A 374 34.83 -9.34 -16.60
C TYR A 374 34.85 -10.87 -16.64
N LEU A 375 34.26 -11.54 -15.65
CA LEU A 375 34.09 -13.00 -15.61
C LEU A 375 33.35 -13.52 -16.85
N SER A 376 32.30 -12.82 -17.30
CA SER A 376 31.57 -13.21 -18.51
C SER A 376 32.44 -13.16 -19.77
N THR A 377 33.44 -12.27 -19.80
CA THR A 377 34.39 -12.14 -20.91
C THR A 377 35.49 -13.20 -20.81
N VAL A 378 36.03 -13.42 -19.62
CA VAL A 378 37.06 -14.44 -19.34
C VAL A 378 36.57 -15.83 -19.72
N LYS A 379 35.34 -16.21 -19.32
CA LYS A 379 34.74 -17.51 -19.64
C LYS A 379 34.50 -17.74 -21.13
N ARG A 380 34.35 -16.68 -21.93
CA ARG A 380 34.18 -16.76 -23.39
C ARG A 380 35.50 -16.90 -24.15
N GLN A 381 36.62 -16.60 -23.50
CA GLN A 381 37.97 -16.73 -24.08
C GLN A 381 38.59 -18.11 -23.81
N ASP A 382 38.03 -18.88 -22.87
CA ASP A 382 38.43 -20.26 -22.54
C ASP A 382 37.53 -21.34 -23.19
N LEU A 383 36.59 -20.93 -24.05
CA LEU A 383 35.80 -21.76 -24.98
C LEU A 383 36.37 -21.59 -26.38
#